data_AF-A0A392R6V3-F1
#
_entry.id   AF-A0A392R6V3-F1
#
_cell.length_a   1.000
_cell.length_b   1.000
_cell.length_c   1.000
_cell.angle_alpha   90.00
_cell.angle_beta   90.00
_cell.angle_gamma   90.00
#
_symmetry.space_group_name_H-M   'P 1'
#
loop_
_entity.id
_entity.type
_entity.pdbx_description
1 polymer ?
#
loop_
_entity_poly.entity_id
_entity_poly.type
_entity_poly.pdbx_seq_one_letter_code
_entity_poly.pdbx_strand_id
1 'polypeptide(L)'
;MRQRRWMEYLKDFDFDLKYHPGKANVVTDALSRKTLHVSELMMYKCNLIENFRNLNLNIVDAEDGLVMNKLEISCDLRDKIVQAQMDDPDLQRRINNPEFFIATDGAIHYSGRLCVQNDVELKRLILSEAHK
;
A
#
# COMPACT_ATOMS: atom_id res chain seq x y z
N MET A 1 27.88 -0.40 -25.37
CA MET A 1 28.50 0.76 -24.68
C MET A 1 29.09 0.48 -23.29
N ARG A 2 28.60 -0.50 -22.49
CA ARG A 2 29.12 -0.77 -21.13
C ARG A 2 30.59 -1.22 -21.09
N GLN A 3 30.99 -2.14 -21.97
CA GLN A 3 32.37 -2.66 -22.01
C GLN A 3 33.43 -1.58 -22.26
N ARG A 4 33.16 -0.63 -23.17
CA ARG A 4 34.11 0.45 -23.49
C ARG A 4 34.40 1.35 -22.29
N ARG A 5 33.36 1.68 -21.52
CA ARG A 5 33.48 2.46 -20.27
C ARG A 5 34.27 1.71 -19.19
N TRP A 6 34.09 0.40 -19.08
CA TRP A 6 34.87 -0.42 -18.14
C TRP A 6 36.34 -0.53 -18.55
N MET A 7 36.63 -0.64 -19.85
CA MET A 7 38.00 -0.66 -20.36
C MET A 7 38.74 0.65 -20.09
N GLU A 8 38.06 1.80 -20.23
CA GLU A 8 38.61 3.11 -19.90
C GLU A 8 38.91 3.29 -18.41
N TYR A 9 38.11 2.68 -17.52
CA TYR A 9 38.32 2.72 -16.07
C TYR A 9 39.41 1.74 -15.61
N LEU A 10 39.45 0.56 -16.20
CA LEU A 10 40.40 -0.49 -15.82
C LEU A 10 41.84 -0.15 -16.22
N LYS A 11 42.06 0.67 -17.27
CA LYS A 11 43.41 1.02 -17.76
C LYS A 11 44.34 1.63 -16.69
N ASP A 12 43.78 2.20 -15.63
CA ASP A 12 44.52 2.88 -14.56
C ASP A 12 44.95 1.91 -13.44
N PHE A 13 44.53 0.65 -13.51
CA PHE A 13 44.91 -0.41 -12.57
C PHE A 13 45.98 -1.31 -13.19
N ASP A 14 46.99 -1.67 -12.39
CA ASP A 14 47.95 -2.71 -12.76
C ASP A 14 47.36 -4.09 -12.42
N PHE A 15 46.79 -4.76 -13.42
CA PHE A 15 46.18 -6.08 -13.26
C PHE A 15 46.39 -6.95 -14.51
N ASP A 16 46.31 -8.27 -14.32
CA ASP A 16 46.38 -9.27 -15.39
C ASP A 16 45.09 -10.10 -15.39
N LEU A 17 44.48 -10.27 -16.56
CA LEU A 17 43.20 -10.97 -16.69
C LEU A 17 43.44 -12.48 -16.83
N LYS A 18 43.26 -13.22 -15.75
CA LYS A 18 43.42 -14.68 -15.72
C LYS A 18 42.08 -15.39 -15.60
N TYR A 19 41.86 -16.40 -16.44
CA TYR A 19 40.70 -17.28 -16.33
C TYR A 19 40.91 -18.27 -15.18
N HIS A 20 39.97 -18.28 -14.22
CA HIS A 20 39.96 -19.21 -13.10
C HIS A 20 38.78 -20.19 -13.23
N PRO A 21 39.04 -21.50 -13.40
CA PRO A 21 37.99 -22.50 -13.46
C PRO A 21 37.26 -22.65 -12.11
N GLY A 22 36.01 -23.12 -12.15
CA GLY A 22 35.02 -22.97 -11.06
C GLY A 22 35.45 -23.35 -9.63
N LYS A 23 36.41 -24.27 -9.46
CA LYS A 23 36.96 -24.65 -8.13
C LYS A 23 37.70 -23.50 -7.43
N ALA A 24 38.27 -22.56 -8.18
CA ALA A 24 38.92 -21.36 -7.64
C ALA A 24 37.92 -20.22 -7.32
N ASN A 25 36.70 -20.28 -7.88
CA ASN A 25 35.66 -19.26 -7.68
C ASN A 25 34.71 -19.57 -6.51
N VAL A 26 34.93 -20.68 -5.78
CA VAL A 26 34.04 -21.13 -4.69
C VAL A 26 33.87 -20.07 -3.61
N VAL A 27 34.95 -19.38 -3.22
CA VAL A 27 34.90 -18.31 -2.21
C VAL A 27 34.12 -17.10 -2.74
N THR A 28 34.39 -16.68 -3.97
CA THR A 28 33.72 -15.53 -4.60
C THR A 28 32.23 -15.80 -4.83
N ASP A 29 31.86 -17.00 -5.27
CA ASP A 29 30.46 -17.42 -5.43
C ASP A 29 29.74 -17.50 -4.09
N ALA A 30 30.38 -18.09 -3.06
CA ALA A 30 29.82 -18.14 -1.71
C ALA A 30 29.61 -16.74 -1.11
N LEU A 31 30.58 -15.83 -1.27
CA LEU A 31 30.46 -14.44 -0.82
C LEU A 31 29.39 -13.67 -1.60
N SER A 32 29.32 -13.84 -2.92
CA SER A 32 28.31 -13.19 -3.76
C SER A 32 26.89 -13.59 -3.33
N ARG A 33 26.65 -14.90 -3.12
CA ARG A 33 25.36 -15.41 -2.63
C ARG A 33 25.03 -14.91 -1.23
N LYS A 34 26.02 -14.86 -0.32
CA LYS A 34 25.82 -14.31 1.02
C LYS A 34 25.37 -12.85 0.98
N THR A 35 25.99 -12.02 0.14
CA THR A 35 25.60 -10.61 -0.03
C THR A 35 24.18 -10.46 -0.57
N LEU A 36 23.78 -11.30 -1.54
CA LEU A 36 22.40 -11.32 -2.04
C LEU A 36 21.39 -11.66 -0.94
N HIS A 37 21.64 -12.70 -0.15
CA HIS A 37 20.78 -13.06 0.98
C HIS A 37 20.70 -11.97 2.05
N VAL A 38 21.81 -11.30 2.36
CA VAL A 38 21.81 -10.17 3.31
C VAL A 38 20.99 -9.01 2.75
N SER A 39 21.09 -8.72 1.45
CA SER A 39 20.30 -7.69 0.79
C SER A 39 18.80 -8.01 0.83
N GLU A 40 18.43 -9.26 0.59
CA GLU A 40 17.04 -9.74 0.67
C GLU A 40 16.47 -9.62 2.09
N LEU A 41 17.23 -10.07 3.10
CA LEU A 41 16.89 -9.93 4.51
C LEU A 41 16.74 -8.45 4.91
N MET A 42 17.61 -7.58 4.41
CA MET A 42 17.54 -6.15 4.68
C MET A 42 16.28 -5.53 4.08
N MET A 43 15.95 -5.89 2.83
CA MET A 43 14.71 -5.44 2.18
C MET A 43 13.46 -5.88 2.96
N TYR A 44 13.41 -7.13 3.42
CA TYR A 44 12.33 -7.63 4.26
C TYR A 44 12.23 -6.85 5.59
N LYS A 45 13.37 -6.60 6.26
CA LYS A 45 13.40 -5.81 7.50
C LYS A 45 12.94 -4.37 7.29
N CYS A 46 13.39 -3.73 6.21
CA CYS A 46 12.93 -2.39 5.86
C CYS A 46 11.41 -2.37 5.64
N ASN A 47 10.87 -3.36 4.92
CA ASN A 47 9.42 -3.48 4.74
C ASN A 47 8.69 -3.63 6.08
N LEU A 48 9.20 -4.46 6.99
CA LEU A 48 8.61 -4.61 8.33
C LEU A 48 8.63 -3.30 9.13
N ILE A 49 9.73 -2.53 9.07
CA ILE A 49 9.84 -1.22 9.72
C ILE A 49 8.80 -0.25 9.15
N GLU A 50 8.66 -0.21 7.82
CA GLU A 50 7.66 0.64 7.17
C GLU A 50 6.23 0.23 7.53
N ASN A 51 5.93 -1.08 7.53
CA ASN A 51 4.63 -1.57 7.98
C ASN A 51 4.36 -1.18 9.44
N PHE A 52 5.35 -1.30 10.31
CA PHE A 52 5.22 -0.91 11.71
C PHE A 52 4.98 0.60 11.87
N ARG A 53 5.65 1.44 11.07
CA ARG A 53 5.37 2.89 11.01
C ARG A 53 3.96 3.17 10.53
N ASN A 54 3.50 2.46 9.51
CA ASN A 54 2.17 2.61 8.94
C ASN A 54 1.04 2.22 9.91
N LEU A 55 1.32 1.40 10.92
CA LEU A 55 0.34 1.10 11.98
C LEU A 55 -0.01 2.34 12.83
N ASN A 56 0.82 3.39 12.79
CA ASN A 56 0.60 4.66 13.51
C ASN A 56 0.30 4.46 15.00
N LEU A 57 1.09 3.60 15.65
CA LEU A 57 0.95 3.29 17.07
C LEU A 57 1.45 4.46 17.94
N ASN A 58 0.63 4.87 18.89
CA ASN A 58 1.02 5.74 19.99
C ASN A 58 1.54 4.88 21.15
N ILE A 59 2.75 5.16 21.61
CA ILE A 59 3.42 4.40 22.66
C ILE A 59 3.56 5.31 23.90
N VAL A 60 3.02 4.87 25.02
CA VAL A 60 3.04 5.60 26.30
C VAL A 60 3.69 4.72 27.36
N ASP A 61 4.62 5.30 28.11
CA ASP A 61 5.20 4.65 29.28
C ASP A 61 4.25 4.82 30.48
N ALA A 62 3.80 3.70 31.04
CA ALA A 62 2.92 3.65 32.20
C ALA A 62 3.63 2.93 33.36
N GLU A 63 3.13 3.10 34.59
CA GLU A 63 3.77 2.54 35.79
C GLU A 63 3.95 1.01 35.73
N ASP A 64 3.06 0.30 35.03
CA ASP A 64 3.10 -1.15 34.83
C ASP A 64 3.73 -1.58 33.49
N GLY A 65 4.33 -0.65 32.74
CA GLY A 65 5.07 -0.91 31.50
C GLY A 65 4.58 -0.10 30.29
N LEU A 66 5.03 -0.51 29.10
CA LEU A 66 4.73 0.16 27.83
C LEU A 66 3.32 -0.18 27.34
N VAL A 67 2.50 0.85 27.17
CA VAL A 67 1.17 0.75 26.55
C VAL A 67 1.25 1.22 25.10
N MET A 68 0.74 0.42 24.17
CA MET A 68 0.64 0.77 22.75
C MET A 68 -0.82 0.88 22.34
N ASN A 69 -1.18 2.00 21.73
CA ASN A 69 -2.55 2.30 21.29
C ASN A 69 -2.54 2.73 19.82
N LYS A 70 -3.65 2.53 19.11
CA LYS A 70 -3.87 3.06 17.75
C LYS A 70 -5.16 3.86 17.74
N LEU A 71 -5.11 5.12 17.30
CA LEU A 71 -6.31 5.89 17.02
C LEU A 71 -6.69 5.69 15.55
N GLU A 72 -7.86 5.14 15.30
CA GLU A 72 -8.40 4.96 13.96
C GLU A 72 -9.66 5.82 13.81
N ILE A 73 -9.57 6.84 12.97
CA ILE A 73 -10.71 7.69 12.60
C ILE A 73 -11.29 7.11 11.32
N SER A 74 -12.44 6.46 11.41
CA SER A 74 -13.19 5.98 10.26
C SER A 74 -14.39 6.90 10.01
N CYS A 75 -14.72 7.10 8.73
CA CYS A 75 -15.93 7.80 8.34
C CYS A 75 -16.99 6.76 7.96
N ASP A 76 -18.01 6.63 8.79
CA ASP A 76 -19.16 5.73 8.56
C ASP A 76 -20.16 6.30 7.54
N LEU A 77 -19.88 7.47 6.96
CA LEU A 77 -20.77 8.17 6.03
C LEU A 77 -21.07 7.32 4.79
N ARG A 78 -20.06 6.67 4.22
CA ARG A 78 -20.25 5.83 3.05
C ARG A 78 -21.15 4.65 3.38
N ASP A 79 -20.92 3.99 4.51
CA ASP A 79 -21.74 2.86 4.97
C ASP A 79 -23.19 3.31 5.20
N LYS A 80 -23.41 4.47 5.83
CA LYS A 80 -24.74 5.07 5.99
C LYS A 80 -25.43 5.34 4.65
N ILE A 81 -24.69 5.83 3.66
CA ILE A 81 -25.24 6.04 2.31
C ILE A 81 -25.62 4.70 1.69
N VAL A 82 -24.78 3.67 1.78
CA VAL A 82 -25.09 2.34 1.24
C VAL A 82 -26.31 1.72 1.91
N GLN A 83 -26.44 1.83 3.24
CA GLN A 83 -27.64 1.37 3.94
C GLN A 83 -28.91 2.10 3.47
N ALA A 84 -28.85 3.44 3.37
CA ALA A 84 -29.96 4.24 2.85
C ALA A 84 -30.33 3.87 1.40
N GLN A 85 -29.35 3.52 0.56
CA GLN A 85 -29.60 3.03 -0.79
C GLN A 85 -30.35 1.68 -0.82
N MET A 86 -30.07 0.79 0.14
CA MET A 86 -30.76 -0.50 0.24
C MET A 86 -32.23 -0.33 0.60
N ASP A 87 -32.52 0.66 1.45
CA ASP A 87 -33.88 0.99 1.88
C ASP A 87 -34.66 1.86 0.88
N ASP A 88 -34.03 2.33 -0.21
CA ASP A 88 -34.68 3.17 -1.24
C ASP A 88 -35.37 2.30 -2.31
N PRO A 89 -36.71 2.15 -2.28
CA PRO A 89 -37.42 1.27 -3.20
C PRO A 89 -37.37 1.76 -4.65
N ASP A 90 -37.20 3.06 -4.89
CA ASP A 90 -37.10 3.62 -6.24
C ASP A 90 -35.72 3.37 -6.83
N LEU A 91 -34.66 3.48 -6.03
CA LEU A 91 -33.31 3.15 -6.44
C LEU A 91 -33.16 1.66 -6.74
N GLN A 92 -33.72 0.79 -5.90
CA GLN A 92 -33.71 -0.67 -6.10
C GLN A 92 -34.40 -1.10 -7.40
N ARG A 93 -35.44 -0.37 -7.84
CA ARG A 93 -36.13 -0.64 -9.12
C ARG A 93 -35.30 -0.25 -10.34
N ARG A 94 -34.43 0.76 -10.20
CA ARG A 94 -33.69 1.37 -11.31
C ARG A 94 -32.32 0.74 -11.55
N ILE A 95 -31.85 -0.10 -10.64
CA ILE A 95 -30.53 -0.72 -10.67
C ILE A 95 -30.26 -1.57 -11.92
N ASN A 96 -31.31 -2.10 -12.56
CA ASN A 96 -31.21 -2.92 -13.78
C ASN A 96 -30.94 -2.09 -15.04
N ASN A 97 -30.94 -0.75 -14.96
CA ASN A 97 -30.63 0.11 -16.08
C ASN A 97 -29.09 0.19 -16.26
N PRO A 98 -28.56 0.07 -17.50
CA PRO A 98 -27.12 0.10 -17.78
C PRO A 98 -26.37 1.35 -17.29
N GLU A 99 -27.08 2.46 -16.97
CA GLU A 99 -26.46 3.66 -16.41
C GLU A 99 -26.07 3.53 -14.92
N PHE A 100 -26.56 2.47 -14.25
CA PHE A 100 -26.24 2.17 -12.86
C PHE A 100 -25.13 1.12 -12.74
N PHE A 101 -24.31 1.29 -11.71
CA PHE A 101 -23.18 0.42 -11.40
C PHE A 101 -23.16 0.10 -9.91
N ILE A 102 -22.97 -1.16 -9.56
CA ILE A 102 -22.81 -1.60 -8.17
C ILE A 102 -21.33 -1.85 -7.91
N ALA A 103 -20.78 -1.13 -6.95
CA ALA A 103 -19.39 -1.30 -6.52
C ALA A 103 -19.22 -2.56 -5.64
N THR A 104 -17.97 -2.95 -5.37
CA THR A 104 -17.64 -4.16 -4.61
C THR A 104 -18.10 -4.13 -3.16
N ASP A 105 -18.29 -2.93 -2.61
CA ASP A 105 -18.81 -2.65 -1.27
C ASP A 105 -20.36 -2.59 -1.23
N GLY A 106 -21.03 -2.86 -2.35
CA GLY A 106 -22.49 -2.78 -2.47
C GLY A 106 -23.03 -1.38 -2.78
N ALA A 107 -22.17 -0.37 -2.96
CA ALA A 107 -22.61 0.99 -3.24
C ALA A 107 -23.16 1.13 -4.66
N ILE A 108 -24.31 1.80 -4.79
CA ILE A 108 -24.97 2.08 -6.07
C ILE A 108 -24.48 3.42 -6.62
N HIS A 109 -23.98 3.39 -7.85
CA HIS A 109 -23.54 4.56 -8.60
C HIS A 109 -24.40 4.76 -9.85
N TYR A 110 -24.64 6.01 -10.23
CA TYR A 110 -25.27 6.40 -11.51
C TYR A 110 -24.29 7.26 -12.30
N SER A 111 -23.94 6.84 -13.52
CA SER A 111 -22.98 7.56 -14.38
C SER A 111 -21.67 7.92 -13.65
N GLY A 112 -21.16 6.99 -12.83
CA GLY A 112 -19.94 7.14 -12.03
C GLY A 112 -20.09 7.96 -10.74
N ARG A 113 -21.26 8.51 -10.42
CA ARG A 113 -21.52 9.28 -9.19
C ARG A 113 -22.27 8.44 -8.17
N LEU A 114 -21.92 8.56 -6.89
CA LEU A 114 -22.60 7.85 -5.81
C LEU A 114 -24.06 8.33 -5.71
N CYS A 115 -25.02 7.41 -5.72
CA CYS A 115 -26.42 7.74 -5.53
C CYS A 115 -26.67 8.06 -4.05
N VAL A 116 -27.35 9.16 -3.75
CA VAL A 116 -27.68 9.53 -2.37
C VAL A 116 -29.19 9.67 -2.28
N GLN A 117 -29.81 8.94 -1.34
CA GLN A 117 -31.24 9.04 -1.07
C GLN A 117 -31.60 10.48 -0.69
N ASN A 118 -32.82 10.91 -1.01
CA ASN A 118 -33.31 12.25 -0.69
C ASN A 118 -33.68 12.41 0.80
N ASP A 119 -32.75 12.10 1.69
CA ASP A 119 -32.90 12.24 3.13
C ASP A 119 -32.23 13.54 3.63
N VAL A 120 -32.95 14.31 4.45
CA VAL A 120 -32.50 15.64 4.91
C VAL A 120 -31.31 15.51 5.86
N GLU A 121 -31.33 14.52 6.75
CA GLU A 121 -30.26 14.29 7.72
C GLU A 121 -28.97 13.80 7.03
N LEU A 122 -29.10 12.88 6.07
CA LEU A 122 -27.98 12.39 5.28
C LEU A 122 -27.34 13.50 4.45
N LYS A 123 -28.14 14.36 3.80
CA LYS A 123 -27.62 15.53 3.08
C LYS A 123 -26.91 16.50 4.00
N ARG A 124 -27.49 16.80 5.17
CA ARG A 124 -26.86 17.67 6.17
C ARG A 124 -25.52 17.09 6.61
N LEU A 125 -25.47 15.78 6.86
CA LEU A 125 -24.24 15.08 7.24
C LEU A 125 -23.18 15.18 6.13
N ILE A 126 -23.54 14.87 4.88
CA ILE A 126 -22.63 14.98 3.72
C ILE A 126 -22.08 16.41 3.58
N LEU A 127 -22.95 17.42 3.66
CA LEU A 127 -22.54 18.81 3.55
C LEU A 127 -21.64 19.26 4.71
N SER A 128 -21.93 18.79 5.92
CA SER A 128 -21.11 19.09 7.10
C SER A 128 -19.72 18.47 7.02
N GLU A 129 -19.62 17.27 6.46
CA GLU A 129 -18.35 16.57 6.33
C GLU A 129 -17.52 17.10 5.15
N ALA A 130 -18.16 17.49 4.05
CA ALA A 130 -17.49 18.10 2.89
C ALA A 130 -16.97 19.53 3.16
N HIS A 131 -17.45 20.18 4.22
CA HIS A 131 -17.04 21.55 4.58
C HIS A 131 -15.93 21.60 5.64
N LYS A 132 -15.68 20.50 6.36
CA LYS A 132 -14.52 20.39 7.27
C LYS A 132 -13.22 20.31 6.50
#